data_AF-A0A3D8RPZ7-F1
#
_entry.id   AF-A0A3D8RPZ7-F1
#
_cell.length_a   1.000
_cell.length_b   1.000
_cell.length_c   1.000
_cell.angle_alpha   90.00
_cell.angle_beta   90.00
_cell.angle_gamma   90.00
#
_symmetry.space_group_name_H-M   'P 1'
#
loop_
_entity.id
_entity.type
_entity.pdbx_description
1 polymer ?
#
loop_
_entity_poly.entity_id
_entity_poly.type
_entity_poly.pdbx_seq_one_letter_code
_entity_poly.pdbx_strand_id
1 'polypeptide(L)'
;MLARAVSLALKTGMSFRELIFTHGGQQTFEEESLRHTWWELYVVNSIMAAFWMKSEFNVYSFASDVLLPYEEAAFIDAACMPDPLTVAQFDSRLFADGKFQFSSFCYRIEAARILTRVLPLTGNHDVHHDQVQAVDNALAGWAHHLPPAKADIIYQLGEVDEILFQAHMIIQYASLFLHCSQSNLLSTPAATADIAGGQRDFHVSPYTQHTYAKKATEASKEIYTIRILLS
;
A
#
# COMPACT_ATOMS: atom_id res chain seq x y z
N MET A 1 -11.54 16.10 6.10
CA MET A 1 -12.15 16.00 4.75
C MET A 1 -12.14 14.57 4.22
N LEU A 2 -10.99 13.87 4.21
CA LEU A 2 -10.88 12.46 3.77
C LEU A 2 -11.90 11.49 4.41
N ALA A 3 -12.07 11.52 5.74
CA ALA A 3 -13.04 10.66 6.42
C ALA A 3 -14.49 10.83 5.90
N ARG A 4 -14.86 12.05 5.49
CA ARG A 4 -16.19 12.32 4.90
C ARG A 4 -16.29 11.75 3.49
N ALA A 5 -15.22 11.86 2.69
CA ALA A 5 -15.18 11.31 1.34
C ALA A 5 -15.27 9.78 1.37
N VAL A 6 -14.52 9.11 2.25
CA VAL A 6 -14.61 7.66 2.46
C VAL A 6 -16.02 7.26 2.92
N SER A 7 -16.59 7.97 3.90
CA SER A 7 -17.96 7.71 4.36
C SER A 7 -18.99 7.87 3.25
N LEU A 8 -18.84 8.88 2.38
CA LEU A 8 -19.73 9.10 1.24
C LEU A 8 -19.60 7.98 0.22
N ALA A 9 -18.37 7.62 -0.18
CA ALA A 9 -18.11 6.54 -1.13
C ALA A 9 -18.71 5.20 -0.69
N LEU A 10 -18.64 4.90 0.62
CA LEU A 10 -19.28 3.71 1.20
C LEU A 10 -20.80 3.79 1.16
N LYS A 11 -21.39 4.95 1.50
CA LYS A 11 -22.84 5.16 1.46
C LYS A 11 -23.40 5.06 0.05
N THR A 12 -22.64 5.49 -0.96
CA THR A 12 -22.99 5.35 -2.37
C THR A 12 -22.65 3.97 -2.92
N GLY A 13 -22.01 3.10 -2.12
CA GLY A 13 -21.70 1.73 -2.50
C GLY A 13 -20.55 1.59 -3.51
N MET A 14 -19.64 2.56 -3.59
CA MET A 14 -18.45 2.48 -4.46
C MET A 14 -17.50 1.35 -4.08
N SER A 15 -17.71 0.72 -2.92
CA SER A 15 -17.00 -0.49 -2.48
C SER A 15 -17.55 -1.79 -3.06
N PHE A 16 -18.65 -1.72 -3.84
CA PHE A 16 -19.35 -2.86 -4.43
C PHE A 16 -19.30 -2.83 -5.96
N ARG A 17 -18.82 -3.91 -6.57
CA ARG A 17 -18.69 -4.08 -8.03
C ARG A 17 -20.02 -3.87 -8.74
N GLU A 18 -21.08 -4.51 -8.23
CA GLU A 18 -22.43 -4.41 -8.81
C GLU A 18 -22.90 -2.96 -8.86
N LEU A 19 -22.59 -2.18 -7.83
CA LEU A 19 -23.00 -0.79 -7.76
C LEU A 19 -22.17 0.08 -8.70
N ILE A 20 -20.87 -0.18 -8.88
CA ILE A 20 -20.08 0.52 -9.91
C ILE A 20 -20.68 0.31 -11.31
N PHE A 21 -21.09 -0.92 -11.65
CA PHE A 21 -21.76 -1.22 -12.91
C PHE A 21 -23.08 -0.46 -13.08
N THR A 22 -23.92 -0.42 -12.03
CA THR A 22 -25.18 0.35 -12.08
C THR A 22 -24.97 1.87 -12.16
N HIS A 23 -23.95 2.42 -11.47
CA HIS A 23 -23.67 3.85 -11.44
C HIS A 23 -22.96 4.34 -12.71
N GLY A 24 -22.13 3.50 -13.32
CA GLY A 24 -21.41 3.85 -14.55
C GLY A 24 -22.26 3.74 -15.82
N GLY A 25 -23.56 3.47 -15.71
CA GLY A 25 -24.49 3.49 -16.85
C GLY A 25 -24.10 2.54 -18.00
N GLN A 26 -23.38 1.44 -17.71
CA GLN A 26 -22.79 0.54 -18.71
C GLN A 26 -21.75 1.20 -19.64
N GLN A 27 -21.25 2.37 -19.26
CA GLN A 27 -20.18 3.07 -19.94
C GLN A 27 -18.85 2.67 -19.28
N THR A 28 -18.00 1.97 -20.03
CA THR A 28 -16.69 1.48 -19.55
C THR A 28 -15.85 2.57 -18.89
N PHE A 29 -15.91 3.80 -19.42
CA PHE A 29 -15.18 4.95 -18.91
C PHE A 29 -15.66 5.40 -17.51
N GLU A 30 -16.97 5.52 -17.31
CA GLU A 30 -17.53 5.94 -16.03
C GLU A 30 -17.24 4.90 -14.95
N GLU A 31 -17.42 3.61 -15.27
CA GLU A 31 -17.09 2.53 -14.36
C GLU A 31 -15.60 2.52 -13.96
N GLU A 32 -14.70 2.78 -14.91
CA GLU A 32 -13.27 2.85 -14.63
C GLU A 32 -12.91 4.06 -13.76
N SER A 33 -13.51 5.22 -14.03
CA SER A 33 -13.30 6.41 -13.20
C SER A 33 -13.72 6.18 -11.74
N LEU A 34 -14.81 5.42 -11.52
CA LEU A 34 -15.28 5.03 -10.19
C LEU A 34 -14.33 4.03 -9.52
N ARG A 35 -13.81 3.05 -10.28
CA ARG A 35 -12.78 2.12 -9.79
C ARG A 35 -11.52 2.85 -9.33
N HIS A 36 -10.98 3.73 -10.17
CA HIS A 36 -9.82 4.58 -9.81
C HIS A 36 -10.11 5.42 -8.56
N THR A 37 -11.28 6.06 -8.50
CA THR A 37 -11.67 6.90 -7.35
C THR A 37 -11.72 6.09 -6.05
N TRP A 38 -12.34 4.91 -6.08
CA TRP A 38 -12.43 4.04 -4.91
C TRP A 38 -11.04 3.59 -4.44
N TRP A 39 -10.19 3.12 -5.35
CA TRP A 39 -8.86 2.65 -5.00
C TRP A 39 -7.92 3.78 -4.55
N GLU A 40 -8.08 5.00 -5.09
CA GLU A 40 -7.36 6.18 -4.59
C GLU A 40 -7.76 6.50 -3.15
N LEU A 41 -9.07 6.51 -2.87
CA LEU A 41 -9.56 6.71 -1.50
C LEU A 41 -9.02 5.63 -0.55
N TYR A 42 -8.98 4.37 -1.00
CA TYR A 42 -8.41 3.27 -0.23
C TYR A 42 -6.92 3.50 0.08
N VAL A 43 -6.10 3.83 -0.92
CA VAL A 43 -4.65 4.04 -0.75
C VAL A 43 -4.37 5.25 0.14
N VAL A 44 -4.99 6.40 -0.13
CA VAL A 44 -4.77 7.63 0.65
C VAL A 44 -5.24 7.44 2.09
N ASN A 45 -6.38 6.77 2.31
CA ASN A 45 -6.85 6.47 3.66
C ASN A 45 -5.91 5.50 4.41
N SER A 46 -5.33 4.52 3.72
CA SER A 46 -4.32 3.60 4.28
C SER A 46 -3.07 4.35 4.74
N ILE A 47 -2.56 5.25 3.89
CA ILE A 47 -1.40 6.09 4.21
C ILE A 47 -1.69 6.98 5.41
N MET A 48 -2.82 7.68 5.40
CA MET A 48 -3.21 8.58 6.49
C MET A 48 -3.43 7.84 7.81
N ALA A 49 -4.02 6.65 7.77
CA ALA A 49 -4.17 5.80 8.95
C ALA A 49 -2.81 5.42 9.56
N ALA A 50 -1.82 5.13 8.72
CA ALA A 50 -0.45 4.85 9.16
C ALA A 50 0.25 6.05 9.77
N PHE A 51 0.24 7.19 9.08
CA PHE A 51 0.88 8.41 9.58
C PHE A 51 0.29 8.89 10.90
N TRP A 52 -1.03 8.79 11.05
CA TRP A 52 -1.71 9.31 12.24
C TRP A 52 -1.81 8.28 13.36
N MET A 53 -1.37 7.02 13.10
CA MET A 53 -1.46 5.88 14.01
C MET A 53 -2.85 5.70 14.64
N LYS A 54 -3.91 6.09 13.92
CA LYS A 54 -5.29 6.08 14.43
C LYS A 54 -6.03 4.86 13.92
N SER A 55 -6.31 3.92 14.83
CA SER A 55 -7.15 2.75 14.56
C SER A 55 -8.59 3.10 14.16
N GLU A 56 -9.05 4.32 14.45
CA GLU A 56 -10.39 4.82 14.08
C GLU A 56 -10.58 4.98 12.56
N PHE A 57 -9.49 5.09 11.80
CA PHE A 57 -9.50 4.91 10.35
C PHE A 57 -9.45 3.41 10.06
N ASN A 58 -10.57 2.73 10.33
CA ASN A 58 -10.68 1.29 10.25
C ASN A 58 -10.62 0.80 8.79
N VAL A 59 -9.41 0.75 8.22
CA VAL A 59 -9.14 0.27 6.84
C VAL A 59 -9.27 -1.26 6.77
N TYR A 60 -9.20 -1.94 7.93
CA TYR A 60 -9.26 -3.39 8.06
C TYR A 60 -10.59 -4.02 7.63
N SER A 61 -11.65 -3.22 7.46
CA SER A 61 -13.01 -3.74 7.28
C SER A 61 -13.54 -3.68 5.85
N PHE A 62 -12.80 -3.16 4.88
CA PHE A 62 -13.35 -3.06 3.53
C PHE A 62 -13.04 -4.33 2.74
N ALA A 63 -13.83 -5.38 2.99
CA ALA A 63 -14.05 -6.41 1.99
C ALA A 63 -14.62 -5.69 0.76
N SER A 64 -13.74 -5.37 -0.18
CA SER A 64 -14.09 -4.73 -1.44
C SER A 64 -14.02 -5.79 -2.52
N ASP A 65 -15.12 -5.96 -3.24
CA ASP A 65 -15.22 -6.80 -4.43
C ASP A 65 -14.92 -5.99 -5.71
N VAL A 66 -14.53 -4.72 -5.56
CA VAL A 66 -14.21 -3.81 -6.65
C VAL A 66 -13.03 -4.37 -7.43
N LEU A 67 -13.17 -4.39 -8.74
CA LEU A 67 -12.12 -4.88 -9.63
C LEU A 67 -10.93 -3.92 -9.64
N LEU A 68 -9.77 -4.46 -9.98
CA LEU A 68 -8.53 -3.71 -10.07
C LEU A 68 -8.58 -2.72 -11.24
N PRO A 69 -8.03 -1.51 -11.06
CA PRO A 69 -8.02 -0.48 -12.08
C PRO A 69 -6.97 -0.77 -13.15
N TYR A 70 -7.19 -0.26 -14.36
CA TYR A 70 -6.25 -0.40 -15.46
C TYR A 70 -5.10 0.61 -15.39
N GLU A 71 -4.20 0.52 -16.37
CA GLU A 71 -3.18 1.54 -16.59
C GLU A 71 -3.85 2.78 -17.21
N GLU A 72 -3.41 3.98 -16.82
CA GLU A 72 -4.01 5.23 -17.28
C GLU A 72 -3.95 5.39 -18.81
N ALA A 73 -2.86 4.95 -19.44
CA ALA A 73 -2.73 4.95 -20.89
C ALA A 73 -3.78 4.07 -21.58
N ALA A 74 -4.10 2.90 -21.01
CA ALA A 74 -5.12 2.00 -21.55
C ALA A 74 -6.52 2.61 -21.39
N PHE A 75 -6.77 3.27 -20.25
CA PHE A 75 -8.01 4.01 -20.01
C PHE A 75 -8.23 5.15 -21.03
N ILE A 76 -7.17 5.86 -21.44
CA ILE A 76 -7.24 6.96 -22.42
C ILE A 76 -7.49 6.44 -23.84
N ASP A 77 -6.83 5.35 -24.24
CA ASP A 77 -6.91 4.83 -25.60
C ASP A 77 -8.30 4.23 -25.91
N ALA A 78 -9.02 3.75 -24.89
CA ALA A 78 -10.42 3.27 -24.91
C ALA A 78 -10.76 2.18 -25.96
N ALA A 79 -9.79 1.78 -26.78
CA ALA A 79 -9.93 0.81 -27.86
C ALA A 79 -9.74 -0.60 -27.29
N CYS A 80 -10.85 -1.21 -26.87
CA CYS A 80 -10.93 -2.60 -26.41
C CYS A 80 -10.17 -2.89 -25.11
N MET A 81 -10.73 -2.42 -23.99
CA MET A 81 -10.26 -2.78 -22.66
C MET A 81 -10.56 -4.26 -22.37
N PRO A 82 -9.56 -5.07 -21.94
CA PRO A 82 -9.80 -6.45 -21.51
C PRO A 82 -10.66 -6.46 -20.25
N ASP A 83 -11.29 -7.58 -19.89
CA ASP A 83 -12.09 -7.65 -18.67
C ASP A 83 -11.29 -7.26 -17.42
N PRO A 84 -11.86 -6.48 -16.48
CA PRO A 84 -11.11 -5.99 -15.34
C PRO A 84 -10.82 -7.15 -14.37
N LEU A 85 -9.62 -7.15 -13.80
CA LEU A 85 -9.10 -8.26 -13.00
C LEU A 85 -9.52 -8.13 -11.54
N THR A 86 -9.70 -9.25 -10.87
CA THR A 86 -10.03 -9.30 -9.43
C THR A 86 -8.78 -9.24 -8.56
N VAL A 87 -8.95 -8.79 -7.31
CA VAL A 87 -7.91 -8.89 -6.27
C VAL A 87 -7.45 -10.33 -6.07
N ALA A 88 -8.36 -11.32 -6.13
CA ALA A 88 -8.01 -12.73 -6.01
C ALA A 88 -7.12 -13.23 -7.14
N GLN A 89 -7.38 -12.81 -8.39
CA GLN A 89 -6.50 -13.11 -9.52
C GLN A 89 -5.10 -12.52 -9.31
N PHE A 90 -5.02 -11.29 -8.82
CA PHE A 90 -3.74 -10.64 -8.48
C PHE A 90 -3.00 -11.33 -7.33
N ASP A 91 -3.70 -11.76 -6.29
CA ASP A 91 -3.12 -12.50 -5.16
C ASP A 91 -2.57 -13.86 -5.62
N SER A 92 -3.16 -14.48 -6.65
CA SER A 92 -2.70 -15.73 -7.26
C SER A 92 -1.68 -15.58 -8.40
N ARG A 93 -1.21 -14.35 -8.70
CA ARG A 93 -0.44 -14.03 -9.92
C ARG A 93 0.82 -14.86 -10.14
N LEU A 94 1.50 -15.27 -9.06
CA LEU A 94 2.72 -16.08 -9.12
C LEU A 94 2.48 -17.48 -9.69
N PHE A 95 1.24 -17.96 -9.65
CA PHE A 95 0.82 -19.27 -10.17
C PHE A 95 0.12 -19.16 -11.52
N ALA A 96 -0.04 -17.95 -12.05
CA ALA A 96 -0.85 -17.69 -13.24
C ALA A 96 -0.05 -17.76 -14.56
N ASP A 97 1.19 -18.26 -14.56
CA ASP A 97 2.06 -18.41 -15.74
C ASP A 97 2.13 -17.15 -16.65
N GLY A 98 2.07 -15.94 -16.07
CA GLY A 98 2.12 -14.69 -16.82
C GLY A 98 0.88 -14.39 -17.68
N LYS A 99 -0.25 -15.09 -17.46
CA LYS A 99 -1.51 -14.88 -18.20
C LYS A 99 -2.11 -13.50 -18.03
N PHE A 100 -1.79 -12.81 -16.93
CA PHE A 100 -2.37 -11.53 -16.58
C PHE A 100 -1.30 -10.44 -16.54
N GLN A 101 -1.63 -9.29 -17.11
CA GLN A 101 -0.86 -8.06 -16.96
C GLN A 101 -1.61 -7.15 -15.99
N PHE A 102 -0.91 -6.68 -14.97
CA PHE A 102 -1.48 -5.82 -13.94
C PHE A 102 -0.88 -4.42 -14.05
N SER A 103 -1.74 -3.41 -13.86
CA SER A 103 -1.35 -2.00 -13.87
C SER A 103 -0.46 -1.65 -12.68
N SER A 104 0.26 -0.54 -12.76
CA SER A 104 1.06 -0.03 -11.62
C SER A 104 0.19 0.27 -10.39
N PHE A 105 -1.08 0.64 -10.60
CA PHE A 105 -2.06 0.82 -9.54
C PHE A 105 -2.28 -0.45 -8.71
N CYS A 106 -2.27 -1.64 -9.33
CA CYS A 106 -2.43 -2.91 -8.61
C CYS A 106 -1.32 -3.11 -7.57
N TYR A 107 -0.08 -2.82 -7.93
CA TYR A 107 1.08 -2.93 -7.03
C TYR A 107 1.05 -1.86 -5.93
N ARG A 108 0.57 -0.64 -6.25
CA ARG A 108 0.34 0.41 -5.23
C ARG A 108 -0.75 0.03 -4.23
N ILE A 109 -1.83 -0.60 -4.70
CA ILE A 109 -2.90 -1.13 -3.85
C ILE A 109 -2.36 -2.24 -2.94
N GLU A 110 -1.55 -3.15 -3.47
CA GLU A 110 -0.89 -4.20 -2.66
C GLU A 110 0.03 -3.59 -1.59
N ALA A 111 0.82 -2.58 -1.95
CA ALA A 111 1.67 -1.87 -1.00
C ALA A 111 0.84 -1.24 0.13
N ALA A 112 -0.29 -0.61 -0.20
CA ALA A 112 -1.23 -0.08 0.80
C ALA A 112 -1.85 -1.19 1.68
N ARG A 113 -2.22 -2.34 1.09
CA ARG A 113 -2.69 -3.52 1.86
C ARG A 113 -1.61 -4.03 2.82
N ILE A 114 -0.34 -4.03 2.43
CA ILE A 114 0.78 -4.40 3.32
C ILE A 114 0.96 -3.33 4.42
N LEU A 115 0.89 -2.04 4.09
CA LEU A 115 0.98 -0.95 5.06
C LEU A 115 -0.11 -1.04 6.13
N THR A 116 -1.36 -1.34 5.75
CA THR A 116 -2.45 -1.50 6.74
C THR A 116 -2.18 -2.66 7.69
N ARG A 117 -1.57 -3.76 7.21
CA ARG A 117 -1.11 -4.90 8.04
C ARG A 117 -0.11 -4.53 9.13
N VAL A 118 0.63 -3.43 8.96
CA VAL A 118 1.58 -2.92 9.96
C VAL A 118 0.87 -2.25 11.14
N LEU A 119 -0.27 -1.57 10.92
CA LEU A 119 -0.93 -0.73 11.93
C LEU A 119 -1.17 -1.39 13.30
N PRO A 120 -1.84 -2.56 13.40
CA PRO A 120 -2.11 -3.19 14.69
C PRO A 120 -0.84 -3.72 15.35
N LEU A 121 0.22 -3.99 14.58
CA LEU A 121 1.50 -4.47 15.08
C LEU A 121 2.32 -3.36 15.73
N THR A 122 2.06 -2.11 15.36
CA THR A 122 2.74 -0.99 16.01
C THR A 122 2.14 -0.71 17.40
N GLY A 123 0.83 -0.87 17.60
CA GLY A 123 0.11 -0.35 18.78
C GLY A 123 -0.13 -1.32 19.95
N ASN A 124 0.03 -2.64 19.77
CA ASN A 124 -0.36 -3.63 20.78
C ASN A 124 0.84 -4.19 21.57
N HIS A 125 0.62 -4.52 22.84
CA HIS A 125 1.65 -5.10 23.73
C HIS A 125 1.83 -6.63 23.53
N ASP A 126 0.82 -7.33 23.02
CA ASP A 126 0.83 -8.79 22.75
C ASP A 126 0.91 -9.08 21.24
N VAL A 127 1.87 -8.49 20.55
CA VAL A 127 2.08 -8.78 19.13
C VAL A 127 2.75 -10.14 18.98
N HIS A 128 2.05 -11.09 18.35
CA HIS A 128 2.60 -12.41 18.05
C HIS A 128 3.74 -12.26 17.03
N HIS A 129 4.93 -12.77 17.35
CA HIS A 129 6.13 -12.71 16.49
C HIS A 129 5.84 -13.20 15.05
N ASP A 130 4.95 -14.18 14.91
CA ASP A 130 4.54 -14.72 13.60
C ASP A 130 3.83 -13.68 12.72
N GLN A 131 3.04 -12.77 13.30
CA GLN A 131 2.37 -11.71 12.53
C GLN A 131 3.38 -10.69 12.01
N VAL A 132 4.36 -10.32 12.84
CA VAL A 132 5.48 -9.47 12.42
C VAL A 132 6.25 -10.14 11.29
N GLN A 133 6.60 -11.41 11.44
CA GLN A 133 7.33 -12.14 10.40
C GLN A 133 6.52 -12.28 9.10
N ALA A 134 5.21 -12.48 9.19
CA ALA A 134 4.34 -12.56 8.02
C ALA A 134 4.24 -11.23 7.26
N VAL A 135 4.32 -10.09 7.96
CA VAL A 135 4.38 -8.77 7.32
C VAL A 135 5.77 -8.47 6.78
N ASP A 136 6.83 -8.81 7.51
CA ASP A 136 8.22 -8.71 7.07
C ASP A 136 8.47 -9.49 5.77
N ASN A 137 7.94 -10.72 5.68
CA ASN A 137 7.99 -11.53 4.46
C ASN A 137 7.21 -10.90 3.30
N ALA A 138 6.07 -10.27 3.58
CA ALA A 138 5.28 -9.59 2.54
C ALA A 138 6.02 -8.34 2.02
N LEU A 139 6.66 -7.57 2.90
CA LEU A 139 7.49 -6.42 2.53
C LEU A 139 8.68 -6.84 1.67
N ALA A 140 9.42 -7.88 2.09
CA ALA A 140 10.56 -8.40 1.34
C ALA A 140 10.13 -9.03 0.00
N GLY A 141 9.00 -9.74 -0.02
CA GLY A 141 8.49 -10.40 -1.21
C GLY A 141 7.89 -9.46 -2.24
N TRP A 142 7.38 -8.29 -1.83
CA TRP A 142 6.66 -7.38 -2.72
C TRP A 142 7.44 -7.05 -3.99
N ALA A 143 8.69 -6.58 -3.86
CA ALA A 143 9.55 -6.22 -4.99
C ALA A 143 9.83 -7.42 -5.93
N HIS A 144 9.95 -8.62 -5.37
CA HIS A 144 10.21 -9.85 -6.13
C HIS A 144 9.00 -10.31 -6.93
N HIS A 145 7.80 -9.83 -6.60
CA HIS A 145 6.57 -10.16 -7.31
C HIS A 145 6.23 -9.19 -8.43
N LEU A 146 7.08 -8.19 -8.70
CA LEU A 146 6.90 -7.30 -9.85
C LEU A 146 7.36 -8.02 -11.13
N PRO A 147 6.60 -7.91 -12.23
CA PRO A 147 7.02 -8.45 -13.51
C PRO A 147 8.21 -7.64 -14.04
N PRO A 148 9.03 -8.21 -14.94
CA PRO A 148 10.20 -7.52 -15.50
C PRO A 148 9.89 -6.13 -16.09
N ALA A 149 8.70 -5.97 -16.69
CA ALA A 149 8.26 -4.70 -17.26
C ALA A 149 8.00 -3.59 -16.22
N LYS A 150 7.92 -3.94 -14.93
CA LYS A 150 7.74 -3.03 -13.79
C LYS A 150 8.84 -3.21 -12.76
N ALA A 151 9.95 -3.86 -13.10
CA ALA A 151 11.08 -4.01 -12.18
C ALA A 151 11.78 -2.67 -11.93
N ASP A 152 11.78 -1.79 -12.94
CA ASP A 152 12.34 -0.45 -12.88
C ASP A 152 11.24 0.61 -12.74
N ILE A 153 11.54 1.64 -11.94
CA ILE A 153 10.67 2.81 -11.75
C ILE A 153 10.69 3.72 -13.00
N ILE A 154 11.73 3.63 -13.81
CA ILE A 154 11.89 4.40 -15.04
C ILE A 154 11.50 3.50 -16.21
N TYR A 155 10.52 3.93 -17.00
CA TYR A 155 10.15 3.26 -18.23
C TYR A 155 11.29 3.27 -19.25
N GLN A 156 11.25 2.36 -20.22
CA GLN A 156 12.24 2.25 -21.29
C GLN A 156 12.43 3.55 -22.12
N LEU A 157 11.46 4.47 -22.07
CA LEU A 157 11.49 5.76 -22.77
C LEU A 157 12.09 6.90 -21.91
N GLY A 158 12.48 6.64 -20.67
CA GLY A 158 12.99 7.65 -19.73
C GLY A 158 11.92 8.36 -18.89
N GLU A 159 10.64 8.08 -19.14
CA GLU A 159 9.52 8.55 -18.32
C GLU A 159 9.42 7.76 -17.01
N VAL A 160 9.03 8.42 -15.92
CA VAL A 160 8.91 7.79 -14.60
C VAL A 160 7.52 7.20 -14.43
N ASP A 161 7.44 5.95 -13.98
CA ASP A 161 6.19 5.39 -13.47
C ASP A 161 5.90 5.93 -12.06
N GLU A 162 5.20 7.06 -12.01
CA GLU A 162 4.89 7.74 -10.75
C GLU A 162 4.09 6.86 -9.78
N ILE A 163 3.20 6.00 -10.31
CA ILE A 163 2.36 5.14 -9.50
C ILE A 163 3.18 4.01 -8.87
N LEU A 164 4.09 3.43 -9.64
CA LEU A 164 5.02 2.42 -9.15
C LEU A 164 6.06 3.02 -8.19
N PHE A 165 6.53 4.24 -8.45
CA PHE A 165 7.34 5.00 -7.51
C PHE A 165 6.62 5.17 -6.17
N GLN A 166 5.36 5.60 -6.18
CA GLN A 166 4.55 5.71 -4.97
C GLN A 166 4.42 4.36 -4.26
N ALA A 167 4.24 3.26 -5.00
CA ALA A 167 4.15 1.93 -4.43
C ALA A 167 5.44 1.53 -3.67
N HIS A 168 6.61 1.76 -4.27
CA HIS A 168 7.90 1.55 -3.61
C HIS A 168 8.03 2.40 -2.34
N MET A 169 7.66 3.68 -2.40
CA MET A 169 7.66 4.57 -1.23
C MET A 169 6.77 4.03 -0.10
N ILE A 170 5.57 3.56 -0.42
CA ILE A 170 4.65 2.97 0.57
C ILE A 170 5.26 1.73 1.24
N ILE A 171 5.93 0.86 0.49
CA ILE A 171 6.62 -0.31 1.05
C ILE A 171 7.74 0.11 2.00
N GLN A 172 8.54 1.11 1.63
CA GLN A 172 9.61 1.58 2.52
C GLN A 172 9.05 2.25 3.78
N TYR A 173 7.96 3.01 3.67
CA TYR A 173 7.26 3.55 4.84
C TYR A 173 6.70 2.45 5.74
N ALA A 174 6.10 1.41 5.17
CA ALA A 174 5.59 0.27 5.92
C ALA A 174 6.71 -0.46 6.67
N SER A 175 7.86 -0.69 6.02
CA SER A 175 9.07 -1.25 6.64
C SER A 175 9.58 -0.37 7.78
N LEU A 176 9.66 0.94 7.56
CA LEU A 176 10.05 1.90 8.58
C LEU A 176 9.13 1.83 9.81
N PHE A 177 7.80 1.88 9.62
CA PHE A 177 6.85 1.81 10.74
C PHE A 177 6.93 0.48 11.50
N LEU A 178 7.06 -0.64 10.79
CA LEU A 178 7.15 -1.98 11.39
C LEU A 178 8.41 -2.14 12.25
N HIS A 179 9.55 -1.63 11.78
CA HIS A 179 10.84 -1.85 12.45
C HIS A 179 11.21 -0.74 13.44
N CYS A 180 10.80 0.51 13.22
CA CYS A 180 10.98 1.59 14.19
C CYS A 180 10.18 1.34 15.47
N SER A 181 8.95 0.84 15.36
CA SER A 181 8.14 0.50 16.53
C SER A 181 8.79 -0.57 17.41
N GLN A 182 9.56 -1.50 16.83
CA GLN A 182 10.18 -2.62 17.56
C GLN A 182 11.61 -2.35 18.06
N SER A 183 12.26 -1.29 17.60
CA SER A 183 13.69 -1.01 17.87
C SER A 183 13.95 -0.02 19.01
N ASN A 184 12.92 0.47 19.72
CA ASN A 184 13.01 1.54 20.74
C ASN A 184 13.67 2.85 20.25
N LEU A 185 13.90 3.05 18.94
CA LEU A 185 14.50 4.27 18.39
C LEU A 185 13.66 5.53 18.66
N LEU A 186 12.35 5.36 18.87
CA LEU A 186 11.41 6.41 19.25
C LEU A 186 11.43 6.78 20.75
N SER A 187 12.27 6.12 21.56
CA SER A 187 12.38 6.35 23.01
C SER A 187 13.40 7.44 23.40
N THR A 188 13.93 8.20 22.44
CA THR A 188 14.90 9.27 22.72
C THR A 188 14.16 10.61 22.96
N PRO A 189 14.38 11.31 24.10
CA PRO A 189 13.58 12.48 24.51
C PRO A 189 13.54 13.67 23.52
N ALA A 190 14.48 13.73 22.58
CA ALA A 190 14.53 14.78 21.56
C ALA A 190 13.64 14.50 20.34
N ALA A 191 13.32 13.23 20.04
CA ALA A 191 12.48 12.83 18.91
C ALA A 191 10.98 12.80 19.25
N THR A 192 10.63 12.84 20.54
CA THR A 192 9.25 12.81 21.05
C THR A 192 8.51 14.13 20.91
N ALA A 193 9.18 15.23 20.55
CA ALA A 193 8.53 16.54 20.41
C ALA A 193 7.79 16.73 19.07
N ASP A 194 8.18 16.00 18.01
CA ASP A 194 7.68 16.25 16.64
C ASP A 194 6.92 15.07 15.99
N ILE A 195 6.79 13.92 16.65
CA ILE A 195 6.04 12.77 16.12
C ILE A 195 4.88 12.41 17.06
N ALA A 196 3.66 12.52 16.56
CA ALA A 196 2.45 12.16 17.28
C ALA A 196 2.40 10.64 17.54
N GLY A 197 2.72 10.22 18.77
CA GLY A 197 2.69 8.82 19.19
C GLY A 197 3.83 8.45 20.14
N GLY A 198 3.92 9.15 21.27
CA GLY A 198 5.00 8.98 22.25
C GLY A 198 4.87 7.71 23.13
N GLN A 199 6.03 7.08 23.35
CA GLN A 199 6.40 5.98 24.24
C GLN A 199 5.77 4.58 24.02
N ARG A 200 6.63 3.60 23.77
CA ARG A 200 6.35 2.15 23.94
C ARG A 200 7.60 1.45 24.45
N ASP A 201 7.59 0.99 25.69
CA ASP A 201 8.65 0.13 26.24
C ASP A 201 8.44 -1.31 25.75
N PHE A 202 9.23 -1.72 24.76
CA PHE A 202 9.26 -3.11 24.28
C PHE A 202 10.33 -3.92 25.04
N HIS A 203 9.92 -5.00 25.72
CA HIS A 203 10.85 -6.01 26.25
C HIS A 203 11.22 -7.01 25.13
N VAL A 204 11.91 -6.52 24.11
CA VAL A 204 12.50 -7.34 23.03
C VAL A 204 13.98 -7.53 23.36
N SER A 205 14.52 -8.74 23.10
CA SER A 205 15.95 -9.04 23.32
C SER A 205 16.84 -8.00 22.60
N PRO A 206 17.94 -7.51 23.22
CA PRO A 206 18.81 -6.47 22.65
C PRO A 206 19.33 -6.79 21.24
N TYR A 207 19.55 -8.09 20.95
CA TYR A 207 19.99 -8.57 19.63
C TYR A 207 18.92 -8.35 18.54
N THR A 208 17.66 -8.61 18.88
CA THR A 208 16.53 -8.46 17.97
C THR A 208 16.20 -6.97 17.78
N GLN A 209 16.34 -6.14 18.82
CA GLN A 209 16.21 -4.68 18.72
C GLN A 209 17.23 -4.07 17.74
N HIS A 210 18.49 -4.49 17.81
CA HIS A 210 19.53 -4.04 16.87
C HIS A 210 19.22 -4.44 15.42
N THR A 211 18.64 -5.62 15.21
CA THR A 211 18.25 -6.09 13.88
C THR A 211 17.13 -5.22 13.29
N TYR A 212 16.12 -4.87 14.08
CA TYR A 212 15.06 -3.96 13.65
C TYR A 212 15.58 -2.54 13.39
N ALA A 213 16.48 -2.03 14.23
CA ALA A 213 17.10 -0.73 14.01
C ALA A 213 17.84 -0.69 12.67
N LYS A 214 18.61 -1.75 12.35
CA LYS A 214 19.29 -1.88 11.05
C LYS A 214 18.30 -1.82 9.89
N LYS A 215 17.24 -2.63 9.92
CA LYS A 215 16.21 -2.64 8.86
C LYS A 215 15.53 -1.29 8.69
N ALA A 216 15.23 -0.58 9.78
CA ALA A 216 14.68 0.78 9.73
C ALA A 216 15.65 1.77 9.05
N THR A 217 16.94 1.71 9.39
CA THR A 217 17.94 2.58 8.74
C THR A 217 18.12 2.24 7.25
N GLU A 218 18.00 0.98 6.88
CA GLU A 218 18.07 0.52 5.49
C GLU A 218 16.88 1.05 4.67
N ALA A 219 15.65 0.89 5.17
CA ALA A 219 14.46 1.46 4.55
C ALA A 219 14.57 2.98 4.37
N SER A 220 15.09 3.70 5.38
CA SER A 220 15.32 5.15 5.30
C SER A 220 16.33 5.52 4.22
N LYS A 221 17.36 4.69 3.97
CA LYS A 221 18.32 4.91 2.89
C LYS A 221 17.69 4.66 1.53
N GLU A 222 16.91 3.60 1.39
CA GLU A 222 16.20 3.30 0.13
C GLU A 222 15.23 4.43 -0.25
N ILE A 223 14.51 5.01 0.71
CA ILE A 223 13.68 6.21 0.48
C ILE A 223 14.51 7.35 -0.13
N TYR A 224 15.71 7.57 0.40
CA TYR A 224 16.60 8.62 -0.10
C TYR A 224 17.13 8.31 -1.51
N THR A 225 17.53 7.06 -1.76
CA THR A 225 17.99 6.59 -3.07
C THR A 225 16.89 6.71 -4.13
N ILE A 226 15.70 6.22 -3.84
CA ILE A 226 14.53 6.28 -4.73
C ILE A 226 14.20 7.75 -5.08
N ARG A 227 14.29 8.67 -4.10
CA ARG A 227 14.10 10.10 -4.34
C ARG A 227 15.12 10.70 -5.32
N ILE A 228 16.39 10.27 -5.28
CA ILE A 228 17.44 10.79 -6.16
C ILE A 228 17.21 10.39 -7.63
N LEU A 229 16.54 9.26 -7.90
CA LEU A 229 16.22 8.84 -9.27
C LEU A 229 15.30 9.83 -10.00
N LEU A 230 14.71 10.79 -9.30
CA LEU A 230 13.80 11.82 -9.85
C LEU A 230 14.41 13.23 -9.94
N SER A 231 15.70 13.41 -9.60
CA SER A 231 16.40 14.71 -9.61
C SER A 231 17.44 14.81 -10.71
#